data_AF-A0A9D1E967-F1
#
_entry.id   AF-A0A9D1E967-F1
#
_cell.length_a   1.000
_cell.length_b   1.000
_cell.length_c   1.000
_cell.angle_alpha   90.00
_cell.angle_beta   90.00
_cell.angle_gamma   90.00
#
_symmetry.space_group_name_H-M   'P 1'
#
loop_
_entity.id
_entity.type
_entity.pdbx_description
1 polymer ?
#
loop_
_entity_poly.entity_id
_entity_poly.type
_entity_poly.pdbx_seq_one_letter_code
_entity_poly.pdbx_strand_id
1 'polypeptide(L)'
;MNKKEIAEIKRRFKKESCTFTTMCGCYVDASKEKVVTFRETFLNLEDEEFHKYLEIAGKCLSGTLGNNLLELEFPIEEEAPGGHQQILMALRDSRLTDDNLVNAYYDLIIDTYDYVGNYLILLFHDAYDVPMKTKDNLDLGDSEEVYEYLLCAICPVTLSKPGLGYREAEHRIGARDRDWIVGATETGFTFPCFTERSTDIHSVLVYTKNAKEPHREFWENGLGCRSKQTTAEKQNAFTNMVTQALGPDDEETGEKILDIQQSLNEFVLAEEEKMDKDDPLPFTPEAVTEVLTEGGVPVEKAERIQKNYEEYFEDTLPDAKELLDPKALKANEPRAEKKVLQEKVADLTKKLEEAGVIGKDGKEADIVVKVSPEKLPLVTSAFVDGHRCLVIPLDDDEQACINGEEREL
;
A
#
# COMPACT_ATOMS: atom_id res chain seq x y z
N MET A 1 -19.25 4.44 0.16
CA MET A 1 -18.33 5.58 0.32
C MET A 1 -17.07 5.49 -0.55
N ASN A 2 -16.98 6.33 -1.58
CA ASN A 2 -15.79 6.55 -2.38
C ASN A 2 -14.84 7.61 -1.77
N LYS A 3 -13.65 7.79 -2.38
CA LYS A 3 -12.63 8.76 -1.90
C LYS A 3 -13.13 10.20 -1.77
N LYS A 4 -14.05 10.65 -2.64
CA LYS A 4 -14.58 12.02 -2.60
C LYS A 4 -15.54 12.21 -1.43
N GLU A 5 -16.41 11.23 -1.21
CA GLU A 5 -17.37 11.20 -0.08
C GLU A 5 -16.64 11.19 1.27
N ILE A 6 -15.64 10.31 1.42
CA ILE A 6 -14.81 10.25 2.63
C ILE A 6 -14.11 11.59 2.88
N ALA A 7 -13.57 12.20 1.84
CA ALA A 7 -12.92 13.51 1.93
C ALA A 7 -13.90 14.64 2.29
N GLU A 8 -15.16 14.57 1.83
CA GLU A 8 -16.20 15.54 2.17
C GLU A 8 -16.51 15.53 3.67
N ILE A 9 -16.79 14.35 4.24
CA ILE A 9 -17.04 14.20 5.67
C ILE A 9 -15.81 14.63 6.47
N LYS A 10 -14.63 14.10 6.14
CA LYS A 10 -13.39 14.40 6.87
C LYS A 10 -13.01 15.89 6.86
N ARG A 11 -13.31 16.63 5.79
CA ARG A 11 -12.99 18.07 5.72
C ARG A 11 -13.70 18.90 6.79
N ARG A 12 -14.79 18.38 7.34
CA ARG A 12 -15.55 18.99 8.46
C ARG A 12 -14.88 18.75 9.80
N PHE A 13 -13.92 17.85 9.90
CA PHE A 13 -13.19 17.60 11.15
C PHE A 13 -12.07 18.64 11.32
N LYS A 14 -12.49 19.89 11.56
CA LYS A 14 -11.66 21.05 11.89
C LYS A 14 -12.38 21.95 12.88
N LYS A 15 -11.65 22.80 13.59
CA LYS A 15 -12.20 23.66 14.64
C LYS A 15 -13.38 24.53 14.17
N GLU A 16 -13.31 25.04 12.95
CA GLU A 16 -14.31 26.00 12.45
C GLU A 16 -15.51 25.32 11.77
N SER A 17 -15.44 24.02 11.49
CA SER A 17 -16.44 23.30 10.68
C SER A 17 -16.97 22.01 11.31
N CYS A 18 -16.41 21.59 12.44
CA CYS A 18 -16.84 20.39 13.15
C CYS A 18 -18.18 20.65 13.84
N THR A 19 -19.11 19.72 13.68
CA THR A 19 -20.47 19.81 14.23
C THR A 19 -20.82 18.60 15.09
N PHE A 20 -19.83 17.83 15.55
CA PHE A 20 -20.06 16.78 16.53
C PHE A 20 -20.83 17.34 17.71
N THR A 21 -21.95 16.70 18.02
CA THR A 21 -22.87 17.16 19.08
C THR A 21 -22.47 16.56 20.42
N THR A 22 -22.35 15.23 20.44
CA THR A 22 -22.09 14.44 21.63
C THR A 22 -20.90 13.52 21.37
N MET A 23 -20.04 13.39 22.39
CA MET A 23 -19.02 12.35 22.45
C MET A 23 -19.21 11.53 23.72
N CYS A 24 -19.18 10.20 23.60
CA CYS A 24 -19.15 9.28 24.73
C CYS A 24 -17.84 8.49 24.69
N GLY A 25 -17.31 8.13 25.86
CA GLY A 25 -16.11 7.31 25.95
C GLY A 25 -16.17 6.25 27.05
N CYS A 26 -15.41 5.18 26.85
CA CYS A 26 -15.22 4.08 27.80
C CYS A 26 -13.76 3.63 27.80
N TYR A 27 -13.06 3.83 28.92
CA TYR A 27 -11.72 3.29 29.13
C TYR A 27 -11.81 1.88 29.69
N VAL A 28 -11.19 0.94 28.99
CA VAL A 28 -11.18 -0.49 29.31
C VAL A 28 -9.74 -0.90 29.63
N ASP A 29 -9.55 -1.60 30.74
CA ASP A 29 -8.25 -2.14 31.10
C ASP A 29 -7.97 -3.51 30.47
N ALA A 30 -6.74 -4.01 30.65
CA ALA A 30 -6.32 -5.30 30.14
C ALA A 30 -7.09 -6.51 30.70
N SER A 31 -7.91 -6.32 31.75
CA SER A 31 -8.80 -7.36 32.29
C SER A 31 -10.20 -7.32 31.68
N LYS A 32 -10.41 -6.48 30.66
CA LYS A 32 -11.71 -6.21 30.02
C LYS A 32 -12.72 -5.52 30.95
N GLU A 33 -12.26 -4.84 31.99
CA GLU A 33 -13.12 -4.10 32.91
C GLU A 33 -13.27 -2.63 32.48
N LYS A 34 -14.50 -2.11 32.58
CA LYS A 34 -14.81 -0.69 32.31
C LYS A 34 -14.34 0.17 33.49
N VAL A 35 -13.19 0.82 33.35
CA VAL A 35 -12.56 1.64 34.40
C VAL A 35 -13.24 3.01 34.53
N VAL A 36 -13.56 3.65 33.40
CA VAL A 36 -14.30 4.91 33.39
C VAL A 36 -15.18 5.02 32.14
N THR A 37 -16.40 5.52 32.32
CA THR A 37 -17.30 5.92 31.24
C THR A 37 -17.64 7.39 31.37
N PHE A 38 -17.74 8.12 30.26
CA PHE A 38 -18.05 9.54 30.26
C PHE A 38 -18.85 9.96 29.02
N ARG A 39 -19.50 11.11 29.13
CA ARG A 39 -20.28 11.76 28.08
C ARG A 39 -20.01 13.25 28.15
N GLU A 40 -19.60 13.83 27.04
CA GLU A 40 -19.29 15.25 26.92
C GLU A 40 -20.02 15.88 25.73
N THR A 41 -20.40 17.15 25.90
CA THR A 41 -20.81 17.98 24.78
C THR A 41 -19.55 18.38 24.03
N PHE A 42 -19.37 17.85 22.82
CA PHE A 42 -18.07 17.90 22.13
C PHE A 42 -17.57 19.33 21.88
N LEU A 43 -18.47 20.24 21.49
CA LEU A 43 -18.14 21.65 21.22
C LEU A 43 -17.81 22.47 22.47
N ASN A 44 -18.02 21.92 23.67
CA ASN A 44 -17.72 22.58 24.95
C ASN A 44 -16.39 22.13 25.57
N LEU A 45 -15.69 21.19 24.94
CA LEU A 45 -14.39 20.72 25.40
C LEU A 45 -13.35 21.85 25.38
N GLU A 46 -12.33 21.74 26.23
CA GLU A 46 -11.19 22.65 26.19
C GLU A 46 -10.44 22.52 24.85
N ASP A 47 -9.87 23.61 24.35
CA ASP A 47 -9.26 23.71 23.01
C ASP A 47 -8.23 22.59 22.73
N GLU A 48 -7.42 22.20 23.73
CA GLU A 48 -6.42 21.14 23.57
C GLU A 48 -7.06 19.75 23.46
N GLU A 49 -8.03 19.44 24.33
CA GLU A 49 -8.77 18.17 24.31
C GLU A 49 -9.61 18.05 23.04
N PHE A 50 -10.32 19.11 22.68
CA PHE A 50 -11.12 19.21 21.47
C PHE A 50 -10.29 18.83 20.23
N HIS A 51 -9.11 19.43 20.06
CA HIS A 51 -8.22 19.10 18.95
C HIS A 51 -7.76 17.65 18.97
N LYS A 52 -7.43 17.10 20.15
CA LYS A 52 -6.97 15.70 20.27
C LYS A 52 -8.05 14.69 19.92
N TYR A 53 -9.28 14.89 20.39
CA TYR A 53 -10.39 14.02 20.00
C TYR A 53 -10.74 14.16 18.51
N LEU A 54 -10.58 15.35 17.94
CA LEU A 54 -10.73 15.56 16.50
C LEU A 54 -9.68 14.82 15.66
N GLU A 55 -8.43 14.81 16.10
CA GLU A 55 -7.36 14.01 15.48
C GLU A 55 -7.71 12.52 15.49
N ILE A 56 -8.25 12.02 16.61
CA ILE A 56 -8.74 10.63 16.77
C ILE A 56 -9.88 10.34 15.80
N ALA A 57 -10.91 11.18 15.75
CA ALA A 57 -12.05 11.01 14.85
C ALA A 57 -11.60 11.03 13.38
N GLY A 58 -10.76 12.00 13.01
CA GLY A 58 -10.19 12.12 11.66
C GLY A 58 -9.30 10.96 11.25
N LYS A 59 -8.71 10.25 12.21
CA LYS A 59 -7.94 9.04 11.92
C LYS A 59 -8.82 7.91 11.36
N CYS A 60 -10.09 7.80 11.79
CA CYS A 60 -11.06 6.82 11.27
C CYS A 60 -11.40 7.03 9.79
N LEU A 61 -11.15 8.21 9.23
CA LEU A 61 -11.36 8.51 7.81
C LEU A 61 -10.02 8.73 7.08
N SER A 62 -8.94 8.13 7.58
CA SER A 62 -7.60 8.29 7.02
C SER A 62 -7.05 6.98 6.45
N GLY A 63 -6.32 7.06 5.35
CA GLY A 63 -5.64 5.92 4.75
C GLY A 63 -6.12 5.65 3.33
N THR A 64 -5.77 4.47 2.81
CA THR A 64 -6.08 4.07 1.44
C THR A 64 -7.37 3.24 1.41
N LEU A 65 -8.32 3.64 0.56
CA LEU A 65 -9.54 2.88 0.27
C LEU A 65 -9.18 1.50 -0.32
N GLY A 66 -9.82 0.44 0.17
CA GLY A 66 -9.50 -0.95 -0.14
C GLY A 66 -8.42 -1.57 0.76
N ASN A 67 -7.67 -0.75 1.51
CA ASN A 67 -6.58 -1.22 2.35
C ASN A 67 -6.76 -0.89 3.84
N ASN A 68 -6.75 0.40 4.18
CA ASN A 68 -7.01 0.87 5.54
C ASN A 68 -8.49 1.19 5.77
N LEU A 69 -9.19 1.56 4.70
CA LEU A 69 -10.60 1.92 4.71
C LEU A 69 -11.35 0.91 3.85
N LEU A 70 -12.33 0.23 4.41
CA LEU A 70 -13.14 -0.75 3.70
C LEU A 70 -14.61 -0.44 3.94
N GLU A 71 -15.39 -0.57 2.89
CA GLU A 71 -16.85 -0.52 2.98
C GLU A 71 -17.37 -1.95 3.09
N LEU A 72 -17.97 -2.26 4.24
CA LEU A 72 -18.52 -3.57 4.55
C LEU A 72 -20.04 -3.48 4.54
N GLU A 73 -20.69 -4.49 3.97
CA GLU A 73 -22.15 -4.57 3.86
C GLU A 73 -22.70 -5.44 4.99
N PHE A 74 -23.90 -5.11 5.45
CA PHE A 74 -24.66 -5.99 6.33
C PHE A 74 -25.25 -7.16 5.54
N PRO A 75 -25.12 -8.40 6.01
CA PRO A 75 -25.98 -9.49 5.58
C PRO A 75 -27.46 -9.18 5.82
N ILE A 76 -28.36 -9.74 5.00
CA ILE A 76 -29.81 -9.50 5.10
C ILE A 76 -30.34 -9.85 6.50
N GLU A 77 -29.76 -10.87 7.14
CA GLU A 77 -30.14 -11.31 8.49
C GLU A 77 -29.80 -10.27 9.56
N GLU A 78 -28.73 -9.50 9.34
CA GLU A 78 -28.22 -8.49 10.29
C GLU A 78 -29.01 -7.18 10.21
N GLU A 79 -29.77 -6.98 9.13
CA GLU A 79 -30.73 -5.88 8.99
C GLU A 79 -32.11 -6.20 9.58
N ALA A 80 -32.38 -7.47 9.89
CA ALA A 80 -33.63 -7.89 10.50
C ALA A 80 -33.69 -7.48 11.99
N PRO A 81 -34.89 -7.39 12.60
CA PRO A 81 -35.02 -7.14 14.03
C PRO A 81 -34.22 -8.15 14.87
N GLY A 82 -33.32 -7.66 15.70
CA GLY A 82 -32.38 -8.43 16.51
C GLY A 82 -30.97 -8.53 15.94
N GLY A 83 -30.72 -8.07 14.71
CA GLY A 83 -29.38 -7.98 14.12
C GLY A 83 -28.55 -6.81 14.65
N HIS A 84 -27.24 -6.84 14.41
CA HIS A 84 -26.28 -5.85 14.88
C HIS A 84 -26.51 -4.45 14.27
N GLN A 85 -27.09 -4.35 13.07
CA GLN A 85 -27.44 -3.06 12.49
C GLN A 85 -28.41 -2.29 13.40
N GLN A 86 -29.33 -2.99 14.07
CA GLN A 86 -30.35 -2.37 14.92
C GLN A 86 -29.74 -1.60 16.10
N ILE A 87 -28.70 -2.12 16.76
CA ILE A 87 -28.06 -1.40 17.88
C ILE A 87 -27.36 -0.13 17.38
N LEU A 88 -26.73 -0.17 16.20
CA LEU A 88 -26.10 1.00 15.59
C LEU A 88 -27.12 2.06 15.19
N MET A 89 -28.26 1.66 14.62
CA MET A 89 -29.38 2.57 14.33
C MET A 89 -29.93 3.21 15.60
N ALA A 90 -30.15 2.41 16.66
CA ALA A 90 -30.66 2.93 17.92
C ALA A 90 -29.66 3.91 18.59
N LEU A 91 -28.36 3.66 18.51
CA LEU A 91 -27.33 4.55 19.03
C LEU A 91 -27.32 5.89 18.29
N ARG A 92 -27.48 5.85 16.96
CA ARG A 92 -27.57 7.03 16.11
C ARG A 92 -28.84 7.83 16.45
N ASP A 93 -29.98 7.15 16.43
CA ASP A 93 -31.29 7.79 16.60
C ASP A 93 -31.46 8.37 18.02
N SER A 94 -30.83 7.75 19.03
CA SER A 94 -30.76 8.30 20.38
C SER A 94 -29.76 9.45 20.51
N ARG A 95 -28.96 9.75 19.47
CA ARG A 95 -27.87 10.74 19.48
C ARG A 95 -26.88 10.48 20.60
N LEU A 96 -26.65 9.19 20.86
CA LEU A 96 -25.91 8.65 21.99
C LEU A 96 -26.50 9.01 23.36
N THR A 97 -27.71 9.57 23.51
CA THR A 97 -28.27 10.07 24.79
C THR A 97 -28.80 9.00 25.75
N ASP A 98 -28.95 7.75 25.28
CA ASP A 98 -29.34 6.63 26.13
C ASP A 98 -28.11 5.92 26.71
N ASP A 99 -27.84 6.14 28.00
CA ASP A 99 -26.70 5.54 28.69
C ASP A 99 -26.77 4.01 28.75
N ASN A 100 -27.97 3.40 28.79
CA ASN A 100 -28.09 1.93 28.83
C ASN A 100 -27.68 1.35 27.48
N LEU A 101 -28.11 1.98 26.39
CA LEU A 101 -27.77 1.57 25.03
C LEU A 101 -26.27 1.73 24.76
N VAL A 102 -25.70 2.87 25.15
CA VAL A 102 -24.26 3.15 25.02
C VAL A 102 -23.44 2.15 25.84
N ASN A 103 -23.82 1.86 27.08
CA ASN A 103 -23.13 0.88 27.91
C ASN A 103 -23.21 -0.54 27.36
N ALA A 104 -24.39 -0.96 26.87
CA ALA A 104 -24.57 -2.26 26.24
C ALA A 104 -23.68 -2.40 24.98
N TYR A 105 -23.52 -1.31 24.22
CA TYR A 105 -22.64 -1.31 23.07
C TYR A 105 -21.15 -1.37 23.46
N TYR A 106 -20.74 -0.73 24.56
CA TYR A 106 -19.39 -0.94 25.09
C TYR A 106 -19.14 -2.40 25.46
N ASP A 107 -20.10 -3.06 26.10
CA ASP A 107 -19.97 -4.48 26.45
C ASP A 107 -19.84 -5.36 25.19
N LEU A 108 -20.64 -5.08 24.15
CA LEU A 108 -20.51 -5.75 22.85
C LEU A 108 -19.11 -5.58 22.24
N ILE A 109 -18.56 -4.36 22.24
CA ILE A 109 -17.19 -4.12 21.75
C ILE A 109 -16.17 -4.90 22.59
N ILE A 110 -16.30 -4.88 23.92
CA ILE A 110 -15.37 -5.57 24.84
C ILE A 110 -15.36 -7.08 24.62
N ASP A 111 -16.53 -7.67 24.36
CA ASP A 111 -16.68 -9.11 24.13
C ASP A 111 -16.12 -9.55 22.79
N THR A 112 -16.16 -8.68 21.76
CA THR A 112 -15.86 -9.03 20.37
C THR A 112 -14.52 -8.51 19.86
N TYR A 113 -13.96 -7.46 20.47
CA TYR A 113 -12.66 -6.90 20.10
C TYR A 113 -11.53 -7.66 20.79
N ASP A 114 -10.77 -8.46 20.03
CA ASP A 114 -9.64 -9.23 20.56
C ASP A 114 -8.39 -8.35 20.66
N TYR A 115 -8.13 -7.82 21.86
CA TYR A 115 -7.00 -6.94 22.12
C TYR A 115 -6.35 -7.22 23.47
N VAL A 116 -5.02 -7.27 23.48
CA VAL A 116 -4.22 -7.45 24.69
C VAL A 116 -3.68 -6.11 25.15
N GLY A 117 -4.27 -5.56 26.20
CA GLY A 117 -3.85 -4.30 26.81
C GLY A 117 -5.04 -3.40 27.11
N ASN A 118 -4.75 -2.17 27.51
CA ASN A 118 -5.78 -1.19 27.80
C ASN A 118 -6.15 -0.42 26.53
N TYR A 119 -7.40 -0.01 26.39
CA TYR A 119 -7.86 0.77 25.25
C TYR A 119 -9.02 1.67 25.64
N LEU A 120 -9.24 2.70 24.82
CA LEU A 120 -10.32 3.66 24.95
C LEU A 120 -11.25 3.49 23.76
N ILE A 121 -12.53 3.27 24.03
CA ILE A 121 -13.60 3.31 23.04
C ILE A 121 -14.17 4.73 23.06
N LEU A 122 -14.32 5.35 21.89
CA LEU A 122 -14.94 6.66 21.73
C LEU A 122 -16.05 6.57 20.68
N LEU A 123 -17.21 7.13 20.99
CA LEU A 123 -18.36 7.26 20.10
C LEU A 123 -18.66 8.74 19.90
N PHE A 124 -18.82 9.14 18.65
CA PHE A 124 -19.19 10.49 18.24
C PHE A 124 -20.51 10.42 17.49
N HIS A 125 -21.36 11.42 17.71
CA HIS A 125 -22.57 11.64 16.92
C HIS A 125 -22.50 12.99 16.21
N ASP A 126 -22.80 12.99 14.91
CA ASP A 126 -22.84 14.18 14.06
C ASP A 126 -24.10 14.20 13.20
N ALA A 127 -24.54 15.42 12.87
CA ALA A 127 -25.61 15.67 11.92
C ALA A 127 -25.10 16.62 10.85
N TYR A 128 -24.90 16.11 9.64
CA TYR A 128 -24.37 16.87 8.51
C TYR A 128 -25.50 17.40 7.64
N ASP A 129 -25.63 18.72 7.58
CA ASP A 129 -26.45 19.37 6.57
C ASP A 129 -25.75 19.31 5.19
N VAL A 130 -26.29 18.51 4.26
CA VAL A 130 -25.68 18.20 2.96
C VAL A 130 -26.04 19.30 1.94
N PRO A 131 -25.08 20.13 1.48
CA PRO A 131 -25.37 21.23 0.57
C PRO A 131 -25.72 20.72 -0.83
N MET A 132 -26.65 21.39 -1.52
CA MET A 132 -26.92 21.11 -2.93
C MET A 132 -25.75 21.58 -3.80
N LYS A 133 -25.24 20.70 -4.66
CA LYS A 133 -24.15 21.00 -5.58
C LYS A 133 -24.57 20.83 -7.04
N THR A 134 -24.17 21.76 -7.90
CA THR A 134 -24.33 21.60 -9.36
C THR A 134 -23.39 20.52 -9.91
N LYS A 135 -23.57 20.11 -11.18
CA LYS A 135 -22.64 19.21 -11.88
C LYS A 135 -21.19 19.72 -11.90
N ASP A 136 -21.02 21.04 -11.80
CA ASP A 136 -19.72 21.72 -11.71
C ASP A 136 -19.22 21.90 -10.26
N ASN A 137 -19.86 21.22 -9.29
CA ASN A 137 -19.50 21.20 -7.88
C ASN A 137 -19.60 22.58 -7.18
N LEU A 138 -20.40 23.49 -7.73
CA LEU A 138 -20.71 24.79 -7.10
C LEU A 138 -21.79 24.59 -6.04
N ASP A 139 -21.52 25.11 -4.84
CA ASP A 139 -22.44 25.11 -3.71
C ASP A 139 -23.57 26.12 -3.95
N LEU A 140 -24.81 25.63 -3.91
CA LEU A 140 -26.01 26.44 -4.12
C LEU A 140 -26.61 26.97 -2.81
N GLY A 141 -26.09 26.58 -1.64
CA GLY A 141 -26.48 27.08 -0.33
C GLY A 141 -27.81 26.55 0.23
N ASP A 142 -28.60 25.84 -0.56
CA ASP A 142 -29.80 25.13 -0.11
C ASP A 142 -29.46 23.66 0.24
N SER A 143 -30.09 23.13 1.28
CA SER A 143 -29.92 21.74 1.74
C SER A 143 -31.12 20.87 1.40
N GLU A 144 -30.89 19.65 0.92
CA GLU A 144 -31.95 18.67 0.68
C GLU A 144 -31.98 17.55 1.73
N GLU A 145 -30.85 17.23 2.38
CA GLU A 145 -30.72 16.09 3.27
C GLU A 145 -29.85 16.39 4.49
N VAL A 146 -30.23 15.85 5.64
CA VAL A 146 -29.39 15.80 6.84
C VAL A 146 -28.87 14.38 7.00
N TYR A 147 -27.57 14.21 6.82
CA TYR A 147 -26.88 12.95 7.03
C TYR A 147 -26.44 12.84 8.51
N GLU A 148 -27.19 12.06 9.29
CA GLU A 148 -26.87 11.74 10.69
C GLU A 148 -26.04 10.45 10.77
N TYR A 149 -24.92 10.48 11.49
CA TYR A 149 -24.02 9.32 11.58
C TYR A 149 -23.30 9.22 12.93
N LEU A 150 -22.88 7.99 13.21
CA LEU A 150 -21.97 7.62 14.28
C LEU A 150 -20.58 7.44 13.73
N LEU A 151 -19.59 7.86 14.52
CA LEU A 151 -18.20 7.50 14.32
C LEU A 151 -17.68 6.86 15.60
N CYS A 152 -17.08 5.68 15.48
CA CYS A 152 -16.45 4.98 16.58
C CYS A 152 -14.94 4.91 16.37
N ALA A 153 -14.17 5.19 17.42
CA ALA A 153 -12.73 5.06 17.44
C ALA A 153 -12.28 4.22 18.63
N ILE A 154 -11.47 3.20 18.38
CA ILE A 154 -10.84 2.37 19.39
C ILE A 154 -9.34 2.70 19.39
N CYS A 155 -8.87 3.23 20.52
CA CYS A 155 -7.51 3.75 20.69
C CYS A 155 -6.78 2.96 21.78
N PRO A 156 -5.57 2.44 21.52
CA PRO A 156 -4.78 1.78 22.54
C PRO A 156 -4.37 2.78 23.62
N VAL A 157 -4.33 2.35 24.87
CA VAL A 157 -3.88 3.15 26.01
C VAL A 157 -2.64 2.51 26.60
N THR A 158 -1.50 3.20 26.50
CA THR A 158 -0.19 2.64 26.85
C THR A 158 0.54 3.53 27.84
N LEU A 159 1.35 2.92 28.71
CA LEU A 159 2.19 3.69 29.61
C LEU A 159 3.25 4.46 28.82
N SER A 160 3.42 5.74 29.16
CA SER A 160 4.49 6.59 28.65
C SER A 160 5.87 5.90 28.76
N LYS A 161 6.79 6.27 27.87
CA LYS A 161 8.12 5.64 27.82
C LYS A 161 8.85 5.77 29.16
N PRO A 162 9.48 4.69 29.66
CA PRO A 162 10.27 4.78 30.88
C PRO A 162 11.49 5.69 30.65
N GLY A 163 11.94 6.35 31.72
CA GLY A 163 13.12 7.21 31.64
C GLY A 163 13.38 7.97 32.94
N LEU A 164 14.41 8.80 32.90
CA LEU A 164 14.68 9.77 33.96
C LEU A 164 14.04 11.12 33.58
N GLY A 165 13.36 11.73 34.54
CA GLY A 165 12.77 13.06 34.41
C GLY A 165 13.24 13.98 35.53
N TYR A 166 13.07 15.29 35.33
CA TYR A 166 13.26 16.27 36.40
C TYR A 166 12.03 16.25 37.32
N ARG A 167 12.22 15.83 38.57
CA ARG A 167 11.19 15.83 39.60
C ARG A 167 11.21 17.17 40.32
N GLU A 168 10.36 18.10 39.89
CA GLU A 168 10.36 19.47 40.37
C GLU A 168 10.22 19.57 41.89
N ALA A 169 9.31 18.78 42.49
CA ALA A 169 9.10 18.74 43.93
C ALA A 169 10.32 18.27 44.75
N GLU A 170 11.18 17.45 44.15
CA GLU A 170 12.38 16.88 44.81
C GLU A 170 13.68 17.58 44.36
N HIS A 171 13.61 18.53 43.43
CA HIS A 171 14.75 19.19 42.79
C HIS A 171 15.87 18.23 42.34
N ARG A 172 15.49 17.05 41.83
CA ARG A 172 16.46 16.05 41.36
C ARG A 172 16.02 15.37 40.08
N ILE A 173 16.98 14.75 39.42
CA ILE A 173 16.71 13.79 38.35
C ILE A 173 16.38 12.45 38.99
N GLY A 174 15.28 11.83 38.55
CA GLY A 174 14.80 10.56 39.08
C GLY A 174 13.97 9.80 38.06
N ALA A 175 13.60 8.56 38.37
CA ALA A 175 12.66 7.80 37.55
C ALA A 175 11.41 8.64 37.28
N ARG A 176 10.96 8.69 36.03
CA ARG A 176 9.74 9.40 35.66
C ARG A 176 8.52 8.59 36.11
N ASP A 177 7.53 9.27 36.68
CA ASP A 177 6.20 8.69 36.88
C ASP A 177 5.52 8.56 35.51
N ARG A 178 4.96 7.37 35.26
CA ARG A 178 4.49 7.00 33.92
C ARG A 178 2.99 7.16 33.85
N ASP A 179 2.54 8.06 32.97
CA ASP A 179 1.13 8.26 32.69
C ASP A 179 0.61 7.25 31.65
N TRP A 180 -0.67 6.91 31.75
CA TRP A 180 -1.41 6.23 30.69
C TRP A 180 -1.73 7.22 29.59
N ILE A 181 -1.29 6.93 28.36
CA ILE A 181 -1.44 7.81 27.20
C ILE A 181 -2.35 7.11 26.19
N VAL A 182 -3.40 7.82 25.78
CA VAL A 182 -4.26 7.43 24.65
C VAL A 182 -3.47 7.60 23.35
N GLY A 183 -3.29 6.51 22.62
CA GLY A 183 -2.66 6.49 21.32
C GLY A 183 -3.60 6.94 20.20
N ALA A 184 -3.07 6.98 18.97
CA ALA A 184 -3.92 7.19 17.79
C ALA A 184 -4.84 5.99 17.55
N THR A 185 -5.99 6.23 16.93
CA THR A 185 -6.95 5.19 16.54
C THR A 185 -6.28 4.06 15.78
N GLU A 186 -6.58 2.82 16.17
CA GLU A 186 -6.12 1.61 15.49
C GLU A 186 -7.24 0.90 14.74
N THR A 187 -8.44 0.92 15.32
CA THR A 187 -9.66 0.38 14.72
C THR A 187 -10.76 1.44 14.86
N GLY A 188 -11.59 1.60 13.85
CA GLY A 188 -12.73 2.50 13.92
C GLY A 188 -13.75 2.22 12.85
N PHE A 189 -14.90 2.87 12.91
CA PHE A 189 -15.91 2.79 11.87
C PHE A 189 -16.77 4.05 11.81
N THR A 190 -17.46 4.22 10.68
CA THR A 190 -18.50 5.23 10.47
C THR A 190 -19.75 4.54 9.94
N PHE A 191 -20.88 4.77 10.61
CA PHE A 191 -22.18 4.20 10.25
C PHE A 191 -23.28 5.25 10.43
N PRO A 192 -24.24 5.37 9.50
CA PRO A 192 -24.31 4.74 8.18
C PRO A 192 -23.17 5.13 7.24
N CYS A 193 -23.12 4.56 6.05
CA CYS A 193 -22.26 5.06 4.98
C CYS A 193 -22.85 6.37 4.37
N PHE A 194 -21.98 7.20 3.80
CA PHE A 194 -22.36 8.37 3.00
C PHE A 194 -22.09 8.09 1.53
N THR A 195 -23.15 7.72 0.80
CA THR A 195 -23.05 7.25 -0.58
C THR A 195 -23.98 8.10 -1.45
N GLU A 196 -23.48 8.60 -2.57
CA GLU A 196 -24.25 9.45 -3.51
C GLU A 196 -24.89 10.68 -2.85
N ARG A 197 -24.18 11.25 -1.87
CA ARG A 197 -24.63 12.39 -1.05
C ARG A 197 -25.83 12.09 -0.13
N SER A 198 -26.13 10.82 0.12
CA SER A 198 -27.24 10.38 0.95
C SER A 198 -26.81 9.34 2.00
N THR A 199 -27.72 9.04 2.92
CA THR A 199 -27.54 8.04 3.97
C THR A 199 -27.69 6.62 3.40
N ASP A 200 -26.64 5.81 3.51
CA ASP A 200 -26.67 4.38 3.19
C ASP A 200 -26.59 3.53 4.45
N ILE A 201 -27.74 3.03 4.91
CA ILE A 201 -27.86 2.19 6.10
C ILE A 201 -27.34 0.75 5.89
N HIS A 202 -27.12 0.32 4.66
CA HIS A 202 -26.75 -1.06 4.34
C HIS A 202 -25.24 -1.31 4.46
N SER A 203 -24.46 -0.24 4.70
CA SER A 203 -23.01 -0.32 4.71
C SER A 203 -22.38 0.44 5.89
N VAL A 204 -21.21 -0.04 6.30
CA VAL A 204 -20.32 0.60 7.28
C VAL A 204 -18.97 0.87 6.63
N LEU A 205 -18.43 2.07 6.84
CA LEU A 205 -17.03 2.34 6.50
C LEU A 205 -16.15 2.02 7.70
N VAL A 206 -15.36 0.95 7.63
CA VAL A 206 -14.41 0.58 8.68
C VAL A 206 -13.02 1.12 8.40
N TYR A 207 -12.29 1.40 9.48
CA TYR A 207 -10.89 1.78 9.50
C TYR A 207 -10.05 0.74 10.26
N THR A 208 -8.93 0.37 9.66
CA THR A 208 -7.86 -0.39 10.30
C THR A 208 -6.50 0.25 10.05
N LYS A 209 -5.72 0.42 11.12
CA LYS A 209 -4.32 0.83 11.04
C LYS A 209 -3.44 -0.31 10.52
N ASN A 210 -3.64 -1.53 11.03
CA ASN A 210 -2.91 -2.71 10.57
C ASN A 210 -3.71 -3.42 9.48
N ALA A 211 -3.50 -3.02 8.23
CA ALA A 211 -4.18 -3.66 7.11
C ALA A 211 -3.73 -5.12 6.88
N LYS A 212 -2.57 -5.54 7.39
CA LYS A 212 -2.08 -6.92 7.20
C LYS A 212 -2.80 -7.93 8.08
N GLU A 213 -3.22 -7.49 9.27
CA GLU A 213 -3.92 -8.28 10.27
C GLU A 213 -5.00 -7.38 10.89
N PRO A 214 -6.08 -7.10 10.14
CA PRO A 214 -7.19 -6.33 10.65
C PRO A 214 -8.01 -7.14 11.65
N HIS A 215 -8.73 -6.45 12.53
CA HIS A 215 -9.66 -7.04 13.48
C HIS A 215 -10.96 -7.51 12.80
N ARG A 216 -10.87 -8.55 11.96
CA ARG A 216 -12.01 -9.12 11.25
C ARG A 216 -13.05 -9.68 12.19
N GLU A 217 -12.60 -10.24 13.32
CA GLU A 217 -13.46 -10.76 14.37
C GLU A 217 -14.40 -9.68 14.92
N PHE A 218 -13.92 -8.43 15.00
CA PHE A 218 -14.75 -7.30 15.40
C PHE A 218 -15.72 -6.87 14.30
N TRP A 219 -15.32 -6.92 13.03
CA TRP A 219 -16.23 -6.60 11.92
C TRP A 219 -17.38 -7.59 11.83
N GLU A 220 -17.10 -8.87 11.99
CA GLU A 220 -18.10 -9.94 11.90
C GLU A 220 -18.97 -10.02 13.15
N ASN A 221 -18.37 -10.04 14.34
CA ASN A 221 -19.12 -10.29 15.59
C ASN A 221 -19.52 -9.02 16.32
N GLY A 222 -18.76 -7.93 16.19
CA GLY A 222 -19.07 -6.66 16.84
C GLY A 222 -20.01 -5.78 16.01
N LEU A 223 -19.81 -5.75 14.69
CA LEU A 223 -20.63 -4.98 13.76
C LEU A 223 -21.67 -5.81 13.02
N GLY A 224 -21.50 -7.13 12.88
CA GLY A 224 -22.39 -7.96 12.05
C GLY A 224 -22.20 -7.75 10.55
N CYS A 225 -21.03 -7.27 10.10
CA CYS A 225 -20.76 -7.05 8.69
C CYS A 225 -20.07 -8.25 8.04
N ARG A 226 -20.29 -8.46 6.73
CA ARG A 226 -19.47 -9.42 5.96
C ARG A 226 -18.04 -8.89 5.84
N SER A 227 -17.05 -9.66 6.26
CA SER A 227 -15.65 -9.25 6.15
C SER A 227 -15.18 -9.22 4.69
N LYS A 228 -14.23 -8.32 4.40
CA LYS A 228 -13.53 -8.20 3.12
C LYS A 228 -12.03 -8.21 3.37
N GLN A 229 -11.27 -8.75 2.42
CA GLN A 229 -9.80 -8.73 2.52
C GLN A 229 -9.28 -7.34 2.18
N THR A 230 -8.26 -6.89 2.91
CA THR A 230 -7.54 -5.67 2.55
C THR A 230 -6.62 -5.93 1.37
N THR A 231 -6.26 -4.86 0.65
CA THR A 231 -5.17 -4.90 -0.34
C THR A 231 -3.91 -5.56 0.22
N ALA A 232 -3.50 -5.23 1.45
CA ALA A 232 -2.30 -5.79 2.07
C ALA A 232 -2.40 -7.30 2.33
N GLU A 233 -3.57 -7.81 2.72
CA GLU A 233 -3.80 -9.25 2.89
C GLU A 233 -3.74 -9.98 1.55
N LYS A 234 -4.36 -9.43 0.50
CA LYS A 234 -4.31 -9.96 -0.87
C LYS A 234 -2.87 -10.04 -1.39
N GLN A 235 -2.09 -8.98 -1.20
CA GLN A 235 -0.66 -8.94 -1.56
C GLN A 235 0.15 -9.99 -0.81
N ASN A 236 0.03 -10.05 0.52
CA ASN A 236 0.76 -11.03 1.32
C ASN A 236 0.40 -12.46 0.90
N ALA A 237 -0.86 -12.75 0.63
CA ALA A 237 -1.31 -14.06 0.18
C ALA A 237 -0.64 -14.43 -1.15
N PHE A 238 -0.70 -13.54 -2.15
CA PHE A 238 -0.07 -13.78 -3.45
C PHE A 238 1.46 -13.95 -3.35
N THR A 239 2.14 -13.06 -2.62
CA THR A 239 3.59 -13.19 -2.38
C THR A 239 3.92 -14.52 -1.69
N ASN A 240 3.15 -14.93 -0.68
CA ASN A 240 3.37 -16.21 0.01
C ASN A 240 3.20 -17.41 -0.94
N MET A 241 2.20 -17.39 -1.83
CA MET A 241 2.01 -18.44 -2.84
C MET A 241 3.24 -18.54 -3.77
N VAL A 242 3.75 -17.40 -4.22
CA VAL A 242 4.95 -17.32 -5.07
C VAL A 242 6.18 -17.85 -4.33
N THR A 243 6.45 -17.37 -3.11
CA THR A 243 7.61 -17.79 -2.31
C THR A 243 7.58 -19.29 -2.04
N GLN A 244 6.42 -19.84 -1.62
CA GLN A 244 6.27 -21.29 -1.38
C GLN A 244 6.53 -22.12 -2.65
N ALA A 245 6.18 -21.58 -3.81
CA ALA A 245 6.38 -22.29 -5.07
C ALA A 245 7.82 -22.18 -5.61
N LEU A 246 8.51 -21.08 -5.39
CA LEU A 246 9.85 -20.86 -5.92
C LEU A 246 10.92 -21.65 -5.16
N GLY A 247 10.77 -21.85 -3.85
CA GLY A 247 11.69 -22.65 -3.04
C GLY A 247 12.18 -21.88 -1.80
N PRO A 248 13.40 -22.13 -1.30
CA PRO A 248 13.93 -21.44 -0.13
C PRO A 248 14.03 -19.91 -0.38
N ASP A 249 13.80 -19.13 0.67
CA ASP A 249 13.89 -17.67 0.66
C ASP A 249 15.37 -17.24 0.56
N ASP A 250 15.85 -17.13 -0.68
CA ASP A 250 17.19 -16.72 -1.04
C ASP A 250 17.17 -15.53 -2.02
N GLU A 251 18.36 -15.03 -2.35
CA GLU A 251 18.52 -13.86 -3.23
C GLU A 251 17.88 -14.08 -4.61
N GLU A 252 17.93 -15.31 -5.15
CA GLU A 252 17.31 -15.65 -6.45
C GLU A 252 15.77 -15.59 -6.37
N THR A 253 15.18 -16.03 -5.26
CA THR A 253 13.74 -15.94 -5.04
C THR A 253 13.28 -14.49 -4.89
N GLY A 254 14.05 -13.67 -4.15
CA GLY A 254 13.81 -12.24 -4.03
C GLY A 254 13.86 -11.53 -5.40
N GLU A 255 14.86 -11.85 -6.21
CA GLU A 255 14.99 -11.35 -7.58
C GLU A 255 13.78 -11.72 -8.48
N LYS A 256 13.32 -12.97 -8.42
CA LYS A 256 12.14 -13.41 -9.18
C LYS A 256 10.86 -12.71 -8.75
N ILE A 257 10.69 -12.44 -7.45
CA ILE A 257 9.53 -11.68 -6.96
C ILE A 257 9.52 -10.27 -7.55
N LEU A 258 10.68 -9.62 -7.65
CA LEU A 258 10.79 -8.31 -8.30
C LEU A 258 10.45 -8.37 -9.80
N ASP A 259 10.89 -9.42 -10.50
CA ASP A 259 10.59 -9.64 -11.91
C ASP A 259 9.08 -9.88 -12.13
N ILE A 260 8.45 -10.70 -11.29
CA ILE A 260 6.98 -10.93 -11.31
C ILE A 260 6.22 -9.62 -11.06
N GLN A 261 6.66 -8.81 -10.10
CA GLN A 261 6.02 -7.51 -9.82
C GLN A 261 6.14 -6.55 -11.02
N GLN A 262 7.27 -6.57 -11.72
CA GLN A 262 7.46 -5.80 -12.96
C GLN A 262 6.52 -6.29 -14.06
N SER A 263 6.44 -7.61 -14.30
CA SER A 263 5.53 -8.19 -15.29
C SER A 263 4.06 -7.90 -14.97
N LEU A 264 3.66 -7.98 -13.69
CA LEU A 264 2.32 -7.62 -13.26
C LEU A 264 2.02 -6.14 -13.54
N ASN A 265 2.98 -5.25 -13.30
CA ASN A 265 2.81 -3.82 -13.57
C ASN A 265 2.68 -3.55 -15.08
N GLU A 266 3.44 -4.23 -15.92
CA GLU A 266 3.33 -4.14 -17.38
C GLU A 266 1.98 -4.67 -17.88
N PHE A 267 1.51 -5.81 -17.35
CA PHE A 267 0.18 -6.35 -17.62
C PHE A 267 -0.93 -5.35 -17.26
N VAL A 268 -0.87 -4.79 -16.05
CA VAL A 268 -1.87 -3.80 -15.58
C VAL A 268 -1.91 -2.58 -16.50
N LEU A 269 -0.75 -2.02 -16.85
CA LEU A 269 -0.69 -0.85 -17.74
C LEU A 269 -1.26 -1.16 -19.13
N ALA A 270 -0.96 -2.34 -19.67
CA ALA A 270 -1.44 -2.76 -20.99
C ALA A 270 -2.97 -2.99 -21.03
N GLU A 271 -3.55 -3.53 -19.96
CA GLU A 271 -5.00 -3.73 -19.87
C GLU A 271 -5.75 -2.43 -19.54
N GLU A 272 -5.19 -1.55 -18.70
CA GLU A 272 -5.77 -0.24 -18.43
C GLU A 272 -5.92 0.62 -19.69
N GLU A 273 -5.00 0.50 -20.67
CA GLU A 273 -5.12 1.21 -21.96
C GLU A 273 -6.31 0.75 -22.80
N LYS A 274 -6.86 -0.44 -22.54
CA LYS A 274 -7.95 -1.06 -23.29
C LYS A 274 -9.31 -0.91 -22.60
N MET A 275 -9.33 -0.44 -21.35
CA MET A 275 -10.50 -0.40 -20.48
C MET A 275 -10.85 1.04 -20.07
N ASP A 276 -12.09 1.25 -19.60
CA ASP A 276 -12.49 2.55 -19.07
C ASP A 276 -11.84 2.83 -17.70
N LYS A 277 -11.66 4.11 -17.37
CA LYS A 277 -10.77 4.60 -16.30
C LYS A 277 -11.12 4.15 -14.86
N ASP A 278 -12.25 3.50 -14.65
CA ASP A 278 -12.71 3.06 -13.33
C ASP A 278 -13.21 1.60 -13.34
N ASP A 279 -13.05 0.89 -14.47
CA ASP A 279 -13.44 -0.53 -14.54
C ASP A 279 -12.47 -1.38 -13.72
N PRO A 280 -12.97 -2.34 -12.92
CA PRO A 280 -12.12 -3.27 -12.23
C PRO A 280 -11.38 -4.14 -13.25
N LEU A 281 -10.14 -4.50 -12.93
CA LEU A 281 -9.33 -5.45 -13.69
C LEU A 281 -9.15 -6.72 -12.84
N PRO A 282 -10.12 -7.66 -12.85
CA PRO A 282 -9.97 -8.91 -12.11
C PRO A 282 -8.74 -9.66 -12.58
N PHE A 283 -7.86 -10.04 -11.65
CA PHE A 283 -6.67 -10.81 -11.99
C PHE A 283 -7.05 -12.28 -12.13
N THR A 284 -7.38 -12.69 -13.36
CA THR A 284 -7.87 -14.04 -13.62
C THR A 284 -6.75 -15.08 -13.50
N PRO A 285 -7.09 -16.37 -13.31
CA PRO A 285 -6.09 -17.42 -13.23
C PRO A 285 -5.22 -17.54 -14.49
N GLU A 286 -5.77 -17.26 -15.67
CA GLU A 286 -5.00 -17.22 -16.92
C GLU A 286 -3.98 -16.08 -16.90
N ALA A 287 -4.38 -14.89 -16.44
CA ALA A 287 -3.50 -13.73 -16.29
C ALA A 287 -2.40 -13.99 -15.25
N VAL A 288 -2.70 -14.73 -14.17
CA VAL A 288 -1.69 -15.17 -13.19
C VAL A 288 -0.59 -15.96 -13.87
N THR A 289 -0.95 -16.96 -14.68
CA THR A 289 0.04 -17.79 -15.37
C THR A 289 0.85 -17.00 -16.39
N GLU A 290 0.20 -16.13 -17.18
CA GLU A 290 0.88 -15.22 -18.12
C GLU A 290 1.94 -14.38 -17.40
N VAL A 291 1.52 -13.60 -16.39
CA VAL A 291 2.41 -12.71 -15.62
C VAL A 291 3.56 -13.47 -14.96
N LEU A 292 3.29 -14.65 -14.38
CA LEU A 292 4.35 -15.44 -13.75
C LEU A 292 5.36 -15.95 -14.78
N THR A 293 4.92 -16.42 -15.94
CA THR A 293 5.83 -16.91 -17.00
C THR A 293 6.67 -15.79 -17.61
N GLU A 294 6.09 -14.61 -17.83
CA GLU A 294 6.82 -13.42 -18.26
C GLU A 294 7.83 -12.96 -17.19
N GLY A 295 7.48 -13.10 -15.92
CA GLY A 295 8.36 -12.89 -14.77
C GLY A 295 9.45 -13.96 -14.62
N GLY A 296 9.57 -14.90 -15.55
CA GLY A 296 10.62 -15.93 -15.58
C GLY A 296 10.34 -17.13 -14.65
N VAL A 297 9.11 -17.29 -14.17
CA VAL A 297 8.71 -18.48 -13.40
C VAL A 297 8.49 -19.66 -14.35
N PRO A 298 9.10 -20.83 -14.10
CA PRO A 298 8.85 -22.03 -14.91
C PRO A 298 7.37 -22.40 -14.93
N VAL A 299 6.85 -22.83 -16.09
CA VAL A 299 5.42 -23.15 -16.31
C VAL A 299 4.87 -24.09 -15.24
N GLU A 300 5.60 -25.16 -14.89
CA GLU A 300 5.18 -26.11 -13.84
C GLU A 300 4.95 -25.45 -12.47
N LYS A 301 5.76 -24.43 -12.13
CA LYS A 301 5.59 -23.66 -10.88
C LYS A 301 4.47 -22.63 -11.01
N ALA A 302 4.31 -22.01 -12.17
CA ALA A 302 3.23 -21.07 -12.45
C ALA A 302 1.85 -21.74 -12.34
N GLU A 303 1.68 -22.92 -12.94
CA GLU A 303 0.45 -23.73 -12.84
C GLU A 303 0.11 -24.09 -11.38
N ARG A 304 1.12 -24.39 -10.55
CA ARG A 304 0.91 -24.65 -9.13
C ARG A 304 0.47 -23.39 -8.38
N ILE A 305 1.06 -22.23 -8.67
CA ILE A 305 0.66 -20.96 -8.06
C ILE A 305 -0.77 -20.61 -8.49
N GLN A 306 -1.09 -20.76 -9.78
CA GLN A 306 -2.44 -20.55 -10.32
C GLN A 306 -3.48 -21.38 -9.56
N LYS A 307 -3.21 -22.69 -9.36
CA LYS A 307 -4.14 -23.55 -8.62
C LYS A 307 -4.36 -23.09 -7.19
N ASN A 308 -3.29 -22.70 -6.48
CA ASN A 308 -3.40 -22.18 -5.10
C ASN A 308 -4.13 -20.84 -5.07
N TYR A 309 -3.95 -20.01 -6.10
CA TYR A 309 -4.60 -18.72 -6.26
C TYR A 309 -6.12 -18.88 -6.48
N GLU A 310 -6.52 -19.79 -7.38
CA GLU A 310 -7.92 -20.16 -7.61
C GLU A 310 -8.59 -20.67 -6.33
N GLU A 311 -7.91 -21.55 -5.58
CA GLU A 311 -8.44 -22.12 -4.33
C GLU A 311 -8.58 -21.08 -3.22
N TYR A 312 -7.70 -20.06 -3.19
CA TYR A 312 -7.73 -19.04 -2.13
C TYR A 312 -8.72 -17.91 -2.40
N PHE A 313 -8.82 -17.43 -3.64
CA PHE A 313 -9.70 -16.31 -3.99
C PHE A 313 -11.08 -16.76 -4.45
N GLU A 314 -11.24 -18.01 -4.88
CA GLU A 314 -12.49 -18.59 -5.38
C GLU A 314 -13.18 -17.64 -6.38
N ASP A 315 -14.42 -17.23 -6.09
CA ASP A 315 -15.21 -16.31 -6.93
C ASP A 315 -14.91 -14.82 -6.66
N THR A 316 -14.06 -14.50 -5.68
CA THR A 316 -13.71 -13.13 -5.26
C THR A 316 -12.33 -12.71 -5.74
N LEU A 317 -12.14 -12.70 -7.06
CA LEU A 317 -10.87 -12.33 -7.67
C LEU A 317 -10.43 -10.90 -7.27
N PRO A 318 -9.17 -10.70 -6.85
CA PRO A 318 -8.64 -9.37 -6.57
C PRO A 318 -8.48 -8.57 -7.85
N ASP A 319 -8.51 -7.24 -7.73
CA ASP A 319 -8.08 -6.38 -8.83
C ASP A 319 -6.56 -6.48 -8.97
N ALA A 320 -6.06 -6.60 -10.21
CA ALA A 320 -4.62 -6.78 -10.46
C ALA A 320 -3.77 -5.66 -9.82
N LYS A 321 -4.28 -4.43 -9.75
CA LYS A 321 -3.59 -3.28 -9.11
C LYS A 321 -3.44 -3.47 -7.61
N GLU A 322 -4.35 -4.21 -6.97
CA GLU A 322 -4.26 -4.51 -5.54
C GLU A 322 -3.08 -5.43 -5.22
N LEU A 323 -2.59 -6.22 -6.18
CA LEU A 323 -1.47 -7.14 -5.98
C LEU A 323 -0.09 -6.51 -6.26
N LEU A 324 -0.06 -5.26 -6.75
CA LEU A 324 1.17 -4.51 -6.97
C LEU A 324 1.77 -4.00 -5.65
N ASP A 325 3.07 -4.24 -5.44
CA ASP A 325 3.86 -3.62 -4.38
C ASP A 325 4.70 -2.46 -4.94
N PRO A 326 4.32 -1.20 -4.70
CA PRO A 326 5.08 -0.05 -5.17
C PRO A 326 6.51 0.02 -4.61
N LYS A 327 6.78 -0.62 -3.47
CA LYS A 327 8.14 -0.70 -2.92
C LYS A 327 8.99 -1.70 -3.69
N ALA A 328 8.42 -2.85 -4.06
CA ALA A 328 9.09 -3.85 -4.90
C ALA A 328 9.43 -3.26 -6.27
N LEU A 329 8.47 -2.57 -6.92
CA LEU A 329 8.70 -1.91 -8.21
C LEU A 329 9.86 -0.90 -8.14
N LYS A 330 9.85 -0.01 -7.13
CA LYS A 330 10.95 0.94 -6.90
C LYS A 330 12.29 0.27 -6.61
N ALA A 331 12.28 -0.87 -5.91
CA ALA A 331 13.49 -1.64 -5.64
C ALA A 331 14.04 -2.31 -6.91
N ASN A 332 13.18 -2.63 -7.89
CA ASN A 332 13.59 -3.25 -9.14
C ASN A 332 14.13 -2.25 -10.19
N GLU A 333 13.75 -0.97 -10.13
CA GLU A 333 14.24 0.10 -11.03
C GLU A 333 15.77 0.05 -11.28
N PRO A 334 16.64 0.07 -10.25
CA PRO A 334 18.10 0.03 -10.48
C PRO A 334 18.58 -1.30 -11.07
N ARG A 335 17.88 -2.40 -10.81
CA ARG A 335 18.21 -3.73 -11.36
C ARG A 335 17.84 -3.81 -12.84
N ALA A 336 16.67 -3.28 -13.22
CA ALA A 336 16.25 -3.15 -14.61
C ALA A 336 17.23 -2.27 -15.40
N GLU A 337 17.62 -1.10 -14.87
CA GLU A 337 18.61 -0.23 -15.50
C GLU A 337 19.97 -0.92 -15.67
N LYS A 338 20.44 -1.63 -14.63
CA LYS A 338 21.70 -2.37 -14.66
C LYS A 338 21.66 -3.47 -15.72
N LYS A 339 20.55 -4.20 -15.85
CA LYS A 339 20.39 -5.25 -16.86
C LYS A 339 20.45 -4.69 -18.29
N VAL A 340 19.72 -3.59 -18.55
CA VAL A 340 19.78 -2.87 -19.83
C VAL A 340 21.19 -2.36 -20.13
N LEU A 341 21.90 -1.84 -19.12
CA LEU A 341 23.28 -1.37 -19.29
C LEU A 341 24.23 -2.53 -19.58
N GLN A 342 24.07 -3.67 -18.91
CA GLN A 342 24.86 -4.88 -19.15
C GLN A 342 24.65 -5.42 -20.57
N GLU A 343 23.41 -5.43 -21.07
CA GLU A 343 23.10 -5.81 -22.45
C GLU A 343 23.75 -4.85 -23.46
N LYS A 344 23.67 -3.53 -23.23
CA LYS A 344 24.35 -2.53 -24.07
C LYS A 344 25.87 -2.68 -24.03
N VAL A 345 26.44 -2.95 -22.85
CA VAL A 345 27.89 -3.21 -22.71
C VAL A 345 28.26 -4.46 -23.49
N ALA A 346 27.50 -5.55 -23.37
CA ALA A 346 27.75 -6.78 -24.13
C ALA A 346 27.66 -6.57 -25.65
N ASP A 347 26.66 -5.84 -26.13
CA ASP A 347 26.51 -5.49 -27.55
C ASP A 347 27.66 -4.59 -28.04
N LEU A 348 28.05 -3.58 -27.25
CA LEU A 348 29.19 -2.72 -27.55
C LEU A 348 30.51 -3.49 -27.57
N THR A 349 30.74 -4.37 -26.59
CA THR A 349 31.91 -5.25 -26.54
C THR A 349 31.96 -6.12 -27.80
N LYS A 350 30.84 -6.75 -28.19
CA LYS A 350 30.76 -7.53 -29.42
C LYS A 350 31.08 -6.71 -30.67
N LYS A 351 30.55 -5.48 -30.77
CA LYS A 351 30.85 -4.56 -31.89
C LYS A 351 32.32 -4.15 -31.92
N LEU A 352 32.94 -3.93 -30.76
CA LEU A 352 34.37 -3.60 -30.66
C LEU A 352 35.27 -4.79 -31.04
N GLU A 353 34.87 -6.02 -30.68
CA GLU A 353 35.53 -7.25 -31.15
C GLU A 353 35.42 -7.43 -32.66
N GLU A 354 34.22 -7.24 -33.24
CA GLU A 354 33.97 -7.31 -34.68
C GLU A 354 34.75 -6.24 -35.46
N ALA A 355 34.94 -5.05 -34.86
CA ALA A 355 35.74 -3.97 -35.41
C ALA A 355 37.26 -4.16 -35.22
N GLY A 356 37.70 -5.20 -34.49
CA GLY A 356 39.10 -5.50 -34.23
C GLY A 356 39.80 -4.51 -33.28
N VAL A 357 39.02 -3.75 -32.49
CA VAL A 357 39.53 -2.77 -31.52
C VAL A 357 39.99 -3.45 -30.23
N ILE A 358 39.33 -4.54 -29.86
CA ILE A 358 39.68 -5.38 -28.70
C ILE A 358 39.84 -6.84 -29.14
N GLY A 359 40.75 -7.58 -28.50
CA GLY A 359 40.94 -9.00 -28.73
C GLY A 359 39.81 -9.85 -28.15
N LYS A 360 39.73 -11.14 -28.54
CA LYS A 360 38.74 -12.11 -28.01
C LYS A 360 38.83 -12.33 -26.49
N ASP A 361 39.88 -11.84 -25.85
CA ASP A 361 40.10 -11.86 -24.40
C ASP A 361 39.71 -10.55 -23.72
N GLY A 362 39.07 -9.61 -24.45
CA GLY A 362 38.59 -8.33 -23.94
C GLY A 362 39.69 -7.30 -23.68
N LYS A 363 40.94 -7.57 -24.09
CA LYS A 363 42.06 -6.64 -23.94
C LYS A 363 42.18 -5.74 -25.17
N GLU A 364 42.56 -4.49 -24.92
CA GLU A 364 43.01 -3.60 -26.00
C GLU A 364 44.22 -4.24 -26.68
N ALA A 365 44.18 -4.31 -28.01
CA ALA A 365 45.34 -4.75 -28.77
C ALA A 365 46.38 -3.63 -28.76
N ASP A 366 47.62 -3.96 -28.38
CA ASP A 366 48.73 -2.99 -28.36
C ASP A 366 48.96 -2.32 -29.73
N ILE A 367 48.61 -3.03 -30.82
CA ILE A 367 48.72 -2.55 -32.21
C ILE A 367 47.52 -3.09 -33.01
N VAL A 368 46.68 -2.19 -33.54
CA VAL A 368 45.57 -2.50 -34.46
C VAL A 368 45.91 -1.98 -35.85
N VAL A 369 45.90 -2.85 -36.87
CA VAL A 369 46.22 -2.47 -38.25
C VAL A 369 45.07 -2.86 -39.18
N LYS A 370 44.49 -1.87 -39.85
CA LYS A 370 43.42 -2.06 -40.83
C LYS A 370 44.00 -1.99 -42.24
N VAL A 371 43.97 -3.11 -42.96
CA VAL A 371 44.46 -3.23 -44.35
C VAL A 371 43.32 -3.63 -45.28
N SER A 372 43.47 -3.38 -46.59
CA SER A 372 42.52 -3.86 -47.58
C SER A 372 42.48 -5.41 -47.60
N PRO A 373 41.36 -6.03 -48.01
CA PRO A 373 41.24 -7.49 -48.07
C PRO A 373 42.32 -8.15 -48.94
N GLU A 374 42.81 -7.44 -49.96
CA GLU A 374 43.86 -7.91 -50.87
C GLU A 374 45.26 -7.90 -50.23
N LYS A 375 45.52 -6.97 -49.30
CA LYS A 375 46.80 -6.87 -48.58
C LYS A 375 46.85 -7.76 -47.34
N LEU A 376 45.71 -8.14 -46.77
CA LEU A 376 45.63 -8.99 -45.56
C LEU A 376 46.47 -10.29 -45.65
N PRO A 377 46.48 -11.06 -46.76
CA PRO A 377 47.29 -12.28 -46.88
C PRO A 377 48.80 -12.02 -46.97
N LEU A 378 49.19 -10.78 -47.28
CA LEU A 378 50.59 -10.37 -47.44
C LEU A 378 51.20 -9.85 -46.14
N VAL A 379 50.38 -9.62 -45.09
CA VAL A 379 50.85 -9.21 -43.78
C VAL A 379 51.59 -10.37 -43.11
N THR A 380 52.86 -10.15 -42.78
CA THR A 380 53.70 -11.15 -42.12
C THR A 380 54.42 -10.54 -40.92
N SER A 381 55.05 -11.37 -40.08
CA SER A 381 55.94 -10.88 -39.02
C SER A 381 57.39 -11.17 -39.39
N ALA A 382 58.28 -10.18 -39.29
CA ALA A 382 59.71 -10.35 -39.50
C ALA A 382 60.50 -9.71 -38.36
N PHE A 383 61.77 -10.10 -38.20
CA PHE A 383 62.68 -9.43 -37.28
C PHE A 383 63.45 -8.34 -38.03
N VAL A 384 63.26 -7.09 -37.63
CA VAL A 384 63.98 -5.91 -38.16
C VAL A 384 64.76 -5.30 -37.00
N ASP A 385 66.07 -5.17 -37.15
CA ASP A 385 66.99 -4.63 -36.12
C ASP A 385 66.78 -5.25 -34.72
N GLY A 386 66.58 -6.57 -34.68
CA GLY A 386 66.41 -7.34 -33.44
C GLY A 386 65.01 -7.30 -32.81
N HIS A 387 64.07 -6.57 -33.38
CA HIS A 387 62.69 -6.46 -32.89
C HIS A 387 61.73 -7.19 -33.82
N ARG A 388 60.74 -7.87 -33.24
CA ARG A 388 59.68 -8.52 -34.02
C ARG A 388 58.69 -7.45 -34.48
N CYS A 389 58.63 -7.22 -35.78
CA CYS A 389 57.79 -6.21 -36.41
C CYS A 389 56.69 -6.87 -37.25
N LEU A 390 55.56 -6.17 -37.38
CA LEU A 390 54.55 -6.46 -38.40
C LEU A 390 55.04 -5.84 -39.72
N VAL A 391 55.08 -6.63 -40.79
CA VAL A 391 55.54 -6.18 -42.11
C VAL A 391 54.36 -6.23 -43.08
N ILE A 392 54.09 -5.07 -43.67
CA ILE A 392 53.04 -4.87 -44.67
C ILE A 392 53.76 -4.34 -45.92
N PRO A 393 53.79 -5.11 -47.03
CA PRO A 393 54.46 -4.68 -48.25
C PRO A 393 53.69 -3.54 -48.92
N LEU A 394 54.40 -2.45 -49.18
CA LEU A 394 53.94 -1.28 -49.93
C LEU A 394 54.54 -1.33 -51.33
N ASP A 395 53.72 -1.06 -52.35
CA ASP A 395 54.16 -0.88 -53.72
C ASP A 395 54.57 0.60 -53.96
N ASP A 396 55.32 0.89 -55.04
CA ASP A 396 55.95 2.21 -55.30
C ASP A 396 54.95 3.40 -55.35
N ASP A 397 53.66 3.14 -55.52
CA ASP A 397 52.58 4.12 -55.59
C ASP A 397 51.66 4.13 -54.35
N GLU A 398 51.98 3.35 -53.31
CA GLU A 398 51.17 3.25 -52.10
C GLU A 398 51.71 4.11 -50.94
N GLN A 399 50.79 4.60 -50.11
CA GLN A 399 51.11 5.39 -48.91
C GLN A 399 50.49 4.76 -47.67
N ALA A 400 51.21 4.80 -46.56
CA ALA A 400 50.71 4.34 -45.27
C ALA A 400 50.21 5.52 -44.43
N CYS A 401 48.97 5.39 -43.94
CA CYS A 401 48.39 6.32 -42.98
C CYS A 401 48.32 5.65 -41.60
N ILE A 402 48.98 6.23 -40.60
CA ILE A 402 49.00 5.71 -39.22
C ILE A 402 48.36 6.76 -38.32
N ASN A 403 47.30 6.39 -37.59
CA ASN A 403 46.52 7.29 -36.72
C ASN A 403 45.98 8.56 -37.44
N GLY A 404 45.73 8.48 -38.74
CA GLY A 404 45.23 9.62 -39.53
C GLY A 404 46.31 10.55 -40.08
N GLU A 405 47.60 10.25 -39.83
CA GLU A 405 48.73 10.97 -40.40
C GLU A 405 49.40 10.13 -41.51
N GLU A 406 49.61 10.73 -42.67
CA GLU A 406 50.45 10.16 -43.73
C GLU A 406 51.90 10.14 -43.26
N ARG A 407 52.56 8.97 -43.36
CA ARG A 407 54.00 8.86 -43.16
C ARG A 407 54.67 8.30 -44.40
N GLU A 408 55.71 8.98 -44.85
CA GLU A 408 56.72 8.39 -45.72
C GLU A 408 57.52 7.40 -44.86
N LEU A 409 57.42 6.10 -45.18
CA LEU A 409 58.09 5.00 -44.49
C LEU A 409 59.37 4.57 -45.19
#